data_AF-A0A6C0JD50-F1
#
_entry.id   AF-A0A6C0JD50-F1
#
_cell.length_a   1.000
_cell.length_b   1.000
_cell.length_c   1.000
_cell.angle_alpha   90.00
_cell.angle_beta   90.00
_cell.angle_gamma   90.00
#
_symmetry.space_group_name_H-M   'P 1'
#
loop_
_entity.id
_entity.type
_entity.pdbx_description
1 polymer ?
#
loop_
_entity_poly.entity_id
_entity_poly.type
_entity_poly.pdbx_seq_one_letter_code
_entity_poly.pdbx_strand_id
1 'polypeptide(L)'
;MSLETIQTELAALRADVKALTKIVRKVKTHQEDPDGEKAKARSANNGFNRKQEITPKLRDFLGLPEGELISRSEVTKKVNAYITEKGLKHPDNGRQLILDDKLKELLQPPADVVVTYLNLQKYLSPHYVKTEPVKA
;
A
#
# COMPACT_ATOMS: atom_id res chain seq x y z
N MET A 1 52.27 -2.63 -14.63
CA MET A 1 51.00 -2.64 -13.87
C MET A 1 51.01 -3.84 -12.94
N SER A 2 50.71 -3.66 -11.65
CA SER A 2 50.64 -4.77 -10.70
C SER A 2 49.30 -5.49 -10.80
N LEU A 3 49.27 -6.73 -10.31
CA LEU A 3 48.06 -7.54 -10.28
C LEU A 3 46.96 -6.89 -9.42
N GLU A 4 47.35 -6.18 -8.36
CA GLU A 4 46.47 -5.42 -7.46
C GLU A 4 45.82 -4.23 -8.17
N THR A 5 46.56 -3.51 -9.01
CA THR A 5 46.00 -2.42 -9.84
C THR A 5 44.95 -2.97 -10.79
N ILE A 6 45.21 -4.11 -11.44
CA ILE A 6 44.25 -4.75 -12.35
C ILE A 6 42.97 -5.17 -11.61
N GLN A 7 43.09 -5.73 -10.40
CA GLN A 7 41.92 -6.12 -9.60
C GLN A 7 41.06 -4.91 -9.20
N THR A 8 41.69 -3.79 -8.86
CA THR A 8 41.00 -2.54 -8.48
C THR A 8 40.23 -1.97 -9.68
N GLU A 9 40.88 -1.89 -10.84
CA GLU A 9 40.26 -1.43 -12.09
C GLU A 9 39.09 -2.33 -12.53
N LEU A 10 39.23 -3.66 -12.39
CA LEU A 10 38.14 -4.60 -12.67
C LEU A 10 36.94 -4.42 -11.74
N ALA A 11 37.17 -4.10 -10.45
CA ALA A 11 36.11 -3.81 -9.50
C ALA A 11 35.38 -2.51 -9.86
N ALA A 12 36.12 -1.46 -10.23
CA ALA A 12 35.57 -0.19 -10.69
C ALA A 12 34.71 -0.39 -11.96
N LEU A 13 35.24 -1.10 -12.96
CA LEU A 13 34.51 -1.39 -14.19
C LEU A 13 33.21 -2.19 -13.94
N ARG A 14 33.22 -3.14 -12.99
CA ARG A 14 31.99 -3.86 -12.59
C ARG A 14 30.96 -2.92 -11.96
N ALA A 15 31.38 -1.92 -11.20
CA ALA A 15 30.48 -0.92 -10.63
C ALA A 15 29.86 -0.05 -11.74
N ASP A 16 30.67 0.39 -12.71
CA ASP A 16 30.22 1.19 -13.84
C ASP A 16 29.24 0.42 -14.73
N VAL A 17 29.51 -0.86 -15.02
CA VAL A 17 28.58 -1.71 -15.78
C VAL A 17 27.23 -1.85 -15.05
N LYS A 18 27.23 -1.97 -13.71
CA LYS A 18 25.98 -1.98 -12.93
C LYS A 18 25.24 -0.65 -13.01
N ALA A 19 25.97 0.47 -12.94
CA ALA A 19 25.39 1.81 -13.07
C ALA A 19 24.79 2.03 -14.47
N LEU A 20 25.53 1.70 -15.52
CA LEU A 20 25.07 1.76 -16.91
C LEU A 20 23.83 0.89 -17.14
N THR A 21 23.82 -0.34 -16.62
CA THR A 21 22.65 -1.23 -16.71
C THR A 21 21.40 -0.59 -16.09
N LYS A 22 21.54 0.13 -14.96
CA LYS A 22 20.43 0.84 -14.31
C LYS A 22 19.94 2.03 -15.15
N ILE A 23 20.85 2.77 -15.78
CA ILE A 23 20.52 3.90 -16.67
C ILE A 23 19.78 3.39 -17.91
N VAL A 24 20.32 2.37 -18.59
CA VAL A 24 19.70 1.77 -19.78
C VAL A 24 18.28 1.28 -19.48
N ARG A 25 18.06 0.62 -18.33
CA ARG A 25 16.71 0.23 -17.90
C ARG A 25 15.76 1.41 -17.73
N LYS A 26 16.21 2.52 -17.15
CA LYS A 26 15.39 3.73 -16.99
C LYS A 26 15.04 4.35 -18.35
N VAL A 27 16.02 4.48 -19.24
CA VAL A 27 15.82 5.03 -20.59
C VAL A 27 14.84 4.17 -21.37
N LYS A 28 15.01 2.85 -21.37
CA LYS A 28 14.09 1.91 -22.01
C LYS A 28 12.67 2.01 -21.45
N THR A 29 12.54 2.06 -20.12
CA THR A 29 11.22 2.20 -19.47
C THR A 29 10.52 3.49 -19.88
N HIS A 30 11.27 4.60 -19.99
CA HIS A 30 10.70 5.88 -20.45
C HIS A 30 10.38 5.88 -21.94
N GLN A 31 11.19 5.22 -22.79
CA GLN A 31 10.88 5.09 -24.22
C GLN A 31 9.62 4.23 -24.46
N GLU A 32 9.40 3.19 -23.66
CA GLU A 32 8.23 2.30 -23.77
C GLU A 32 6.94 2.93 -23.23
N ASP A 33 7.06 3.93 -22.34
CA ASP A 33 5.96 4.62 -21.66
C ASP A 33 6.33 6.09 -21.36
N PRO A 34 6.45 6.93 -22.41
CA PRO A 34 6.94 8.31 -22.28
C PRO A 34 6.02 9.18 -21.42
N ASP A 35 4.71 8.98 -21.55
CA ASP A 35 3.67 9.72 -20.82
C ASP A 35 3.32 9.07 -19.46
N GLY A 36 3.87 7.88 -19.19
CA GLY A 36 3.61 7.11 -17.96
C GLY A 36 2.22 6.47 -17.91
N GLU A 37 1.44 6.50 -19.00
CA GLU A 37 0.07 5.98 -19.06
C GLU A 37 0.01 4.47 -18.83
N LYS A 38 0.98 3.69 -19.32
CA LYS A 38 1.03 2.23 -19.07
C LYS A 38 1.36 1.93 -17.61
N ALA A 39 2.24 2.73 -16.98
CA ALA A 39 2.56 2.62 -15.57
C ALA A 39 1.36 3.02 -14.70
N LYS A 40 0.65 4.10 -15.04
CA LYS A 40 -0.60 4.51 -14.38
C LYS A 40 -1.67 3.44 -14.49
N ALA A 41 -1.91 2.89 -15.68
CA ALA A 41 -2.90 1.83 -15.90
C ALA A 41 -2.57 0.57 -15.06
N ARG A 42 -1.30 0.14 -15.05
CA ARG A 42 -0.85 -0.98 -14.20
C ARG A 42 -1.02 -0.68 -12.71
N SER A 43 -0.73 0.54 -12.28
CA SER A 43 -0.91 0.98 -10.89
C SER A 43 -2.39 0.98 -10.50
N ALA A 44 -3.27 1.48 -11.37
CA ALA A 44 -4.72 1.52 -11.14
C ALA A 44 -5.34 0.11 -11.02
N ASN A 45 -4.82 -0.85 -11.79
CA ASN A 45 -5.31 -2.24 -11.76
C ASN A 45 -4.62 -3.13 -10.71
N ASN A 46 -3.69 -2.58 -9.90
CA ASN A 46 -3.07 -3.35 -8.83
C ASN A 46 -4.08 -3.61 -7.69
N GLY A 47 -3.93 -4.72 -6.96
CA GLY A 47 -4.86 -5.17 -5.92
C GLY A 47 -5.10 -4.19 -4.76
N PHE A 48 -4.26 -3.16 -4.62
CA PHE A 48 -4.45 -2.07 -3.66
C PHE A 48 -5.33 -0.93 -4.18
N ASN A 49 -5.24 -0.61 -5.48
CA ASN A 49 -5.94 0.50 -6.12
C ASN A 49 -7.21 0.08 -6.86
N ARG A 50 -7.38 -1.23 -7.09
CA ARG A 50 -8.63 -1.77 -7.65
C ARG A 50 -9.80 -1.42 -6.73
N LYS A 51 -10.77 -0.70 -7.30
CA LYS A 51 -12.05 -0.42 -6.65
C LYS A 51 -12.83 -1.72 -6.47
N GLN A 52 -13.33 -1.94 -5.26
CA GLN A 52 -14.11 -3.13 -4.93
C GLN A 52 -15.25 -2.77 -3.99
N GLU A 53 -16.19 -3.68 -3.90
CA GLU A 53 -17.31 -3.55 -2.98
C GLU A 53 -16.87 -3.85 -1.54
N ILE A 54 -17.49 -3.16 -0.60
CA ILE A 54 -17.23 -3.29 0.83
C ILE A 54 -18.53 -3.57 1.57
N THR A 55 -18.41 -4.19 2.74
CA THR A 55 -19.57 -4.45 3.61
C THR A 55 -20.26 -3.15 4.03
N PRO A 56 -21.58 -3.16 4.31
CA PRO A 56 -22.33 -1.99 4.79
C PRO A 56 -21.67 -1.35 6.02
N LYS A 57 -21.17 -2.17 6.96
CA LYS A 57 -20.50 -1.69 8.17
C LYS A 57 -19.26 -0.82 7.90
N LEU A 58 -18.42 -1.22 6.94
CA LEU A 58 -17.26 -0.41 6.53
C LEU A 58 -17.71 0.82 5.72
N ARG A 59 -18.78 0.70 4.94
CA ARG A 59 -19.34 1.81 4.16
C ARG A 59 -19.86 2.92 5.08
N ASP A 60 -20.61 2.55 6.12
CA ASP A 60 -21.15 3.46 7.13
C ASP A 60 -20.03 4.16 7.90
N PHE A 61 -19.00 3.41 8.29
CA PHE A 61 -17.81 3.98 8.96
C PHE A 61 -17.10 5.02 8.08
N LEU A 62 -17.03 4.80 6.76
CA LEU A 62 -16.35 5.69 5.81
C LEU A 62 -17.25 6.82 5.27
N GLY A 63 -18.53 6.84 5.65
CA GLY A 63 -19.52 7.81 5.18
C GLY A 63 -19.73 7.76 3.67
N LEU A 64 -19.68 6.58 3.07
CA LEU A 64 -19.82 6.38 1.63
C LEU A 64 -21.28 6.07 1.24
N PRO A 65 -21.78 6.56 0.10
CA PRO A 65 -23.09 6.20 -0.42
C PRO A 65 -23.16 4.72 -0.82
N GLU A 66 -24.38 4.19 -0.86
CA GLU A 66 -24.64 2.81 -1.26
C GLU A 66 -24.18 2.56 -2.70
N GLY A 67 -23.54 1.42 -2.94
CA GLY A 67 -23.00 1.06 -4.26
C GLY A 67 -21.68 1.74 -4.64
N GLU A 68 -21.15 2.69 -3.85
CA GLU A 68 -19.84 3.27 -4.15
C GLU A 68 -18.72 2.24 -3.94
N LEU A 69 -17.92 2.04 -4.99
CA LEU A 69 -16.75 1.17 -4.97
C LEU A 69 -15.53 1.97 -4.52
N ILE A 70 -14.77 1.39 -3.59
CA ILE A 70 -13.57 2.03 -3.02
C ILE A 70 -12.37 1.09 -3.08
N SER A 71 -11.18 1.66 -3.25
CA SER A 71 -9.93 0.89 -3.24
C SER A 71 -9.41 0.63 -1.83
N ARG A 72 -8.60 -0.41 -1.64
CA ARG A 72 -7.96 -0.70 -0.33
C ARG A 72 -7.06 0.45 0.13
N SER A 73 -6.37 1.08 -0.82
CA SER A 73 -5.55 2.27 -0.59
C SER A 73 -6.38 3.42 0.00
N GLU A 74 -7.55 3.70 -0.58
CA GLU A 74 -8.44 4.78 -0.11
C GLU A 74 -9.07 4.46 1.25
N VAL A 75 -9.51 3.21 1.47
CA VAL A 75 -9.99 2.76 2.78
C VAL A 75 -8.92 2.99 3.84
N THR A 76 -7.70 2.51 3.59
CA THR A 76 -6.58 2.68 4.54
C THR A 76 -6.29 4.16 4.81
N LYS A 77 -6.32 5.00 3.77
CA LYS A 77 -6.12 6.44 3.90
C LYS A 77 -7.20 7.10 4.77
N LYS A 78 -8.47 6.78 4.53
CA LYS A 78 -9.61 7.30 5.32
C LYS A 78 -9.55 6.84 6.77
N VAL A 79 -9.26 5.56 7.03
CA VAL A 79 -9.11 5.04 8.39
C VAL A 79 -7.94 5.70 9.13
N ASN A 80 -6.79 5.89 8.47
CA ASN A 80 -5.64 6.59 9.06
C ASN A 80 -5.92 8.08 9.35
N ALA A 81 -6.68 8.73 8.47
CA ALA A 81 -7.16 10.10 8.70
C ALA A 81 -8.05 10.15 9.95
N TYR A 82 -9.02 9.23 10.05
CA TYR A 82 -9.89 9.10 11.23
C TYR A 82 -9.09 8.90 12.53
N ILE A 83 -8.16 7.95 12.53
CA ILE A 83 -7.27 7.67 13.69
C ILE A 83 -6.51 8.94 14.12
N THR A 84 -6.03 9.72 13.15
CA THR A 84 -5.26 10.94 13.44
C THR A 84 -6.16 12.06 13.94
N GLU A 85 -7.31 12.28 13.30
CA GLU A 85 -8.29 13.30 13.68
C GLU A 85 -8.86 13.06 15.09
N LYS A 86 -9.11 11.80 15.43
CA LYS A 86 -9.62 11.40 16.75
C LYS A 86 -8.53 11.22 17.81
N GLY A 87 -7.26 11.44 17.46
CA GLY A 87 -6.15 11.32 18.41
C GLY A 87 -5.94 9.91 18.96
N LEU A 88 -6.29 8.88 18.19
CA LEU A 88 -6.30 7.48 18.63
C LEU A 88 -4.92 6.80 18.63
N LYS A 89 -3.85 7.59 18.60
CA LYS A 89 -2.47 7.08 18.67
C LYS A 89 -2.09 6.98 20.15
N HIS A 90 -1.46 5.88 20.54
CA HIS A 90 -0.96 5.76 21.90
C HIS A 90 0.12 6.82 22.16
N PRO A 91 0.07 7.56 23.29
CA PRO A 91 0.99 8.67 23.58
C PRO A 91 2.46 8.21 23.67
N ASP A 92 2.71 7.08 24.32
CA ASP A 92 4.08 6.57 24.53
C ASP A 92 4.58 5.65 23.40
N ASN A 93 3.66 5.15 22.56
CA ASN A 93 4.00 4.21 21.49
C ASN A 93 3.09 4.43 20.27
N GLY A 94 3.45 5.41 19.44
CA GLY A 94 2.65 5.77 18.26
C GLY A 94 2.44 4.66 17.21
N ARG A 95 3.01 3.46 17.41
CA ARG A 95 2.70 2.26 16.61
C ARG A 95 1.39 1.59 17.06
N GLN A 96 0.99 1.78 18.31
CA GLN A 96 -0.23 1.24 18.90
C GLN A 96 -1.38 2.22 18.77
N LEU A 97 -2.58 1.67 18.61
CA LEU A 97 -3.82 2.42 18.48
C LEU A 97 -4.68 2.22 19.72
N ILE A 98 -5.19 3.32 20.27
CA ILE A 98 -6.20 3.33 21.30
C ILE A 98 -7.55 3.34 20.58
N LEU A 99 -8.18 2.18 20.43
CA LEU A 99 -9.42 2.06 19.68
C LEU A 99 -10.59 2.70 20.43
N ASP A 100 -11.30 3.58 19.74
CA ASP A 100 -12.62 4.06 20.17
C ASP A 100 -13.71 3.02 19.86
N ASP A 101 -14.92 3.28 20.35
CA ASP A 101 -16.03 2.33 20.21
C ASP A 101 -16.35 2.05 18.73
N LYS A 102 -16.25 3.06 17.85
CA LYS A 102 -16.47 2.92 16.42
C LYS A 102 -15.43 2.02 15.75
N LEU A 103 -14.14 2.20 16.02
CA LEU A 103 -13.10 1.32 15.47
C LEU A 103 -13.15 -0.08 16.07
N LYS A 104 -13.47 -0.22 17.36
CA LYS A 104 -13.66 -1.54 17.98
C LYS A 104 -14.82 -2.28 17.33
N GLU A 105 -15.93 -1.59 17.10
CA GLU A 105 -17.09 -2.17 16.46
C GLU A 105 -16.75 -2.61 15.03
N LEU A 106 -16.05 -1.77 14.26
CA LEU A 106 -15.62 -2.11 12.90
C LEU A 106 -14.65 -3.30 12.89
N LEU A 107 -13.52 -3.19 13.59
CA LEU A 107 -12.39 -4.13 13.46
C LEU A 107 -12.60 -5.44 14.21
N GLN A 108 -13.44 -5.43 15.25
CA GLN A 108 -13.72 -6.57 16.13
C GLN A 108 -12.45 -7.37 16.54
N PRO A 109 -11.38 -6.69 17.02
CA PRO A 109 -10.17 -7.41 17.40
C PRO A 109 -10.44 -8.26 18.65
N PRO A 110 -9.72 -9.39 18.83
CA PRO A 110 -9.74 -10.12 20.10
C PRO A 110 -9.32 -9.22 21.26
N ALA A 111 -9.88 -9.47 22.46
CA ALA A 111 -9.72 -8.61 23.63
C ALA A 111 -8.27 -8.44 24.09
N ASP A 112 -7.41 -9.42 23.81
CA ASP A 112 -6.00 -9.48 24.15
C ASP A 112 -5.07 -8.88 23.07
N VAL A 113 -5.62 -8.47 21.93
CA VAL A 113 -4.80 -7.99 20.81
C VAL A 113 -4.73 -6.47 20.75
N VAL A 114 -3.52 -5.96 20.87
CA VAL A 114 -3.20 -4.56 20.58
C VAL A 114 -3.23 -4.33 19.07
N VAL A 115 -4.14 -3.46 18.62
CA VAL A 115 -4.20 -3.05 17.21
C VAL A 115 -3.12 -2.02 16.91
N THR A 116 -2.42 -2.23 15.81
CA THR A 116 -1.35 -1.40 15.28
C THR A 116 -1.62 -1.15 13.80
N TYR A 117 -0.94 -0.17 13.20
CA TYR A 117 -1.04 0.05 11.75
C TYR A 117 -0.69 -1.19 10.91
N LEU A 118 0.18 -2.07 11.43
CA LEU A 118 0.62 -3.28 10.72
C LEU A 118 -0.45 -4.38 10.71
N ASN A 119 -1.16 -4.57 11.83
CA ASN A 119 -2.20 -5.60 11.91
C ASN A 119 -3.61 -5.07 11.57
N LEU A 120 -3.81 -3.76 11.48
CA LEU A 120 -5.07 -3.12 11.10
C LEU A 120 -5.65 -3.72 9.81
N GLN A 121 -4.81 -3.95 8.79
CA GLN A 121 -5.27 -4.54 7.53
C GLN A 121 -5.84 -5.95 7.68
N LYS A 122 -5.35 -6.74 8.65
CA LYS A 122 -5.88 -8.07 8.94
C LYS A 122 -7.36 -8.01 9.34
N TYR A 123 -7.71 -7.00 10.12
CA TYR A 123 -9.07 -6.78 10.62
C TYR A 123 -9.98 -6.06 9.63
N LEU A 124 -9.40 -5.29 8.69
CA LEU A 124 -10.15 -4.72 7.57
C LEU A 124 -10.42 -5.74 6.45
N SER A 125 -9.59 -6.78 6.31
CA SER A 125 -9.69 -7.79 5.24
C SER A 125 -11.10 -8.40 5.07
N PRO A 126 -11.82 -8.78 6.15
CA PRO A 126 -13.16 -9.36 6.05
C PRO A 126 -14.23 -8.39 5.52
N HIS A 127 -13.96 -7.07 5.55
CA HIS A 127 -14.90 -6.06 5.08
C HIS A 127 -14.83 -5.80 3.58
N TYR A 128 -13.88 -6.43 2.87
CA TYR A 128 -13.81 -6.37 1.41
C TYR A 128 -14.58 -7.55 0.81
N VAL A 129 -15.63 -7.24 0.05
CA VAL A 129 -16.42 -8.26 -0.64
C VAL A 129 -15.60 -8.78 -1.80
N LYS A 130 -15.32 -10.09 -1.81
CA LYS A 130 -14.70 -10.75 -2.95
C LYS A 130 -15.73 -10.82 -4.06
N THR A 131 -15.80 -9.80 -4.89
CA THR A 131 -16.48 -9.91 -6.18
C THR A 131 -15.58 -10.73 -7.09
N GLU A 132 -16.03 -11.94 -7.45
CA GLU A 132 -15.42 -12.65 -8.57
C GLU A 132 -15.43 -11.70 -9.78
N PRO A 133 -14.34 -11.63 -10.56
CA PRO A 133 -14.38 -10.84 -11.78
C PRO A 133 -15.48 -11.43 -12.65
N VAL A 134 -16.55 -10.65 -12.90
CA VAL A 134 -17.49 -10.94 -13.98
C VAL A 134 -16.63 -11.03 -15.23
N LYS A 135 -16.40 -12.26 -15.71
CA LYS A 135 -15.76 -12.50 -17.00
C LYS A 135 -16.64 -11.82 -18.03
N ALA A 136 -16.18 -10.70 -18.57
CA ALA A 136 -16.69 -10.15 -19.81
C ALA A 136 -16.26 -11.07 -20.96
#